data_AF-A0A7S4G190-F1
#
_entry.id   AF-A0A7S4G190-F1
#
_cell.length_a   1.000
_cell.length_b   1.000
_cell.length_c   1.000
_cell.angle_alpha   90.00
_cell.angle_beta   90.00
_cell.angle_gamma   90.00
#
_symmetry.space_group_name_H-M   'P 1'
#
loop_
_entity.id
_entity.type
_entity.pdbx_description
1 polymer ?
#
loop_
_entity_poly.entity_id
_entity_poly.type
_entity_poly.pdbx_seq_one_letter_code
_entity_poly.pdbx_strand_id
1 'polypeptide(L)'
;VALVSTNAAIQILMSMAILNSMTTNPYSPPVLDALASRRDIQGHAATRATSAQGRSYVSATCNASDWSYDESQYARLRSYLSPYQLLPGSPKAYDRSVYAVSVGEVVSGIAILLWTFSMLREFRSIAQIMTAVVTSPSLPSHAPTLQFKKEVDEDPVYFVTGFTRRRKAFVAALVALPRLGVAVLLLVSGSLYLANTIALNDLILNAMALAFVKDVDELMFSSLVAEETAYFVSSVAPLRYRGTGYRTPGEGVRLLAALGYTLGILLTSSTAFFNAVTAAEERLCGGEQAFVHQHHPDHGLPVFGYLDEEPSYQCYYKAYEELVAERRVHVGPAPQDWSYLDFAGLTLGALSDAELQKYCGDHEDLFAKLRAQCRGVGALQALWEAADRCPRLAAAGYCNASIPKASPHWARDGVPEGWGIILTGVCGQSCGYCA
;
A
#
# COMPACT_ATOMS: atom_id res chain seq x y z
N VAL A 1 27.77 23.84 -28.70
CA VAL A 1 27.87 22.36 -28.61
C VAL A 1 28.05 21.93 -27.16
N ALA A 2 29.12 22.35 -26.48
CA ALA A 2 29.36 22.03 -25.06
C ALA A 2 28.14 22.25 -24.15
N LEU A 3 27.51 23.44 -24.21
CA LEU A 3 26.31 23.73 -23.42
C LEU A 3 25.14 22.77 -23.71
N VAL A 4 24.90 22.46 -24.99
CA VAL A 4 23.83 21.55 -25.41
C VAL A 4 24.12 20.12 -24.95
N SER A 5 25.36 19.65 -25.07
CA SER A 5 25.76 18.33 -24.57
C SER A 5 25.66 18.23 -23.06
N THR A 6 26.05 19.28 -22.32
CA THR A 6 25.96 19.30 -20.86
C THR A 6 24.51 19.30 -20.40
N ASN A 7 23.66 20.11 -21.03
CA ASN A 7 22.23 20.14 -20.73
C ASN A 7 21.57 18.77 -20.97
N ALA A 8 21.81 18.18 -22.15
CA ALA A 8 21.29 16.85 -22.47
C ALA A 8 21.80 15.79 -21.49
N ALA A 9 23.08 15.81 -21.12
CA ALA A 9 23.65 14.88 -20.15
C ALA A 9 22.99 14.98 -18.78
N ILE A 10 22.74 16.19 -18.27
CA ILE A 10 22.08 16.41 -16.98
C ILE A 10 20.63 15.96 -17.01
N GLN A 11 19.89 16.29 -18.06
CA GLN A 11 18.49 15.85 -18.19
C GLN A 11 18.38 14.33 -18.32
N ILE A 12 19.30 13.68 -19.06
CA ILE A 12 19.38 12.23 -19.16
C ILE A 12 19.69 11.63 -17.78
N LEU A 13 20.66 12.17 -17.05
CA LEU A 13 21.01 11.72 -15.70
C LEU A 13 19.82 11.83 -14.74
N MET A 14 19.13 12.97 -14.74
CA MET A 14 17.93 13.18 -13.91
C MET A 14 16.82 12.20 -14.26
N SER A 15 16.58 11.97 -15.57
CA SER A 15 15.58 11.01 -16.03
C SER A 15 15.93 9.58 -15.62
N MET A 16 17.21 9.19 -15.70
CA MET A 16 17.69 7.89 -15.22
C MET A 16 17.55 7.77 -13.69
N ALA A 17 17.83 8.83 -12.94
CA ALA A 17 17.65 8.83 -11.49
C ALA A 17 16.19 8.62 -11.09
N ILE A 18 15.25 9.30 -11.79
CA ILE A 18 13.81 9.11 -11.59
C ILE A 18 13.41 7.67 -11.92
N LEU A 19 13.84 7.13 -13.07
CA LEU A 19 13.53 5.75 -13.46
C LEU A 19 14.05 4.74 -12.44
N ASN A 20 15.31 4.85 -12.02
CA ASN A 20 15.92 3.87 -11.14
C ASN A 20 15.46 3.97 -9.69
N SER A 21 15.22 5.18 -9.18
CA SER A 21 14.91 5.39 -7.76
C SER A 21 13.43 5.46 -7.45
N MET A 22 12.59 5.89 -8.40
CA MET A 22 11.23 6.32 -8.09
C MET A 22 10.14 5.52 -8.79
N THR A 23 10.45 4.76 -9.84
CA THR A 23 9.46 3.92 -10.54
C THR A 23 9.35 2.50 -9.99
N THR A 24 10.20 2.11 -9.04
CA THR A 24 10.11 0.78 -8.42
C THR A 24 8.82 0.65 -7.62
N ASN A 25 8.04 -0.40 -7.91
CA ASN A 25 6.83 -0.68 -7.15
C ASN A 25 7.21 -1.00 -5.68
N PRO A 26 6.74 -0.22 -4.68
CA PRO A 26 7.03 -0.48 -3.27
C PRO A 26 6.45 -1.81 -2.78
N TYR A 27 5.44 -2.37 -3.47
CA TYR A 27 4.78 -3.63 -3.14
C TYR A 27 5.26 -4.78 -4.03
N SER A 28 6.59 -4.99 -4.05
CA SER A 28 7.17 -6.17 -4.69
C SER A 28 6.77 -7.46 -3.97
N PRO A 29 6.79 -8.65 -4.62
CA PRO A 29 6.41 -9.90 -3.97
C PRO A 29 7.13 -10.18 -2.63
N PRO A 30 8.45 -9.94 -2.48
CA PRO A 30 9.12 -10.10 -1.18
C PRO A 30 8.58 -9.19 -0.08
N VAL A 31 8.14 -7.98 -0.44
CA VAL A 31 7.51 -7.05 0.51
C VAL A 31 6.13 -7.57 0.90
N LEU A 32 5.34 -8.09 -0.05
CA LEU A 32 4.04 -8.69 0.24
C LEU A 32 4.14 -9.90 1.18
N ASP A 33 5.18 -10.71 1.03
CA ASP A 33 5.46 -11.85 1.93
C ASP A 33 5.95 -11.37 3.30
N ALA A 34 6.75 -10.29 3.35
CA ALA A 34 7.14 -9.66 4.60
C ALA A 34 5.95 -9.04 5.35
N LEU A 35 4.96 -8.48 4.64
CA LEU A 35 3.72 -7.97 5.23
C LEU A 35 2.88 -9.10 5.83
N ALA A 36 2.73 -10.22 5.10
CA ALA A 36 2.04 -11.41 5.60
C ALA A 36 2.75 -11.98 6.85
N SER A 37 4.07 -12.15 6.78
CA SER A 37 4.87 -12.61 7.91
C SER A 37 4.79 -11.66 9.12
N ARG A 38 4.78 -10.34 8.90
CA ARG A 38 4.60 -9.35 9.97
C ARG A 38 3.23 -9.49 10.62
N ARG A 39 2.17 -9.66 9.83
CA ARG A 39 0.83 -9.91 10.34
C ARG A 39 0.80 -11.15 11.24
N ASP A 40 1.37 -12.25 10.78
CA ASP A 40 1.38 -13.51 11.52
C ASP A 40 2.21 -13.39 12.80
N ILE A 41 3.44 -12.89 12.72
CA ILE A 41 4.37 -12.88 13.86
C ILE A 41 4.04 -11.78 14.87
N GLN A 42 3.69 -10.58 14.40
CA GLN A 42 3.53 -9.40 15.26
C GLN A 42 2.08 -8.98 15.41
N GLY A 43 1.30 -9.06 14.34
CA GLY A 43 -0.08 -8.58 14.32
C GLY A 43 -1.01 -9.39 15.24
N HIS A 44 -0.81 -10.71 15.28
CA HIS A 44 -1.59 -11.60 16.14
C HIS A 44 -0.86 -11.98 17.43
N ALA A 45 0.32 -11.44 17.74
CA ALA A 45 0.98 -11.76 19.00
C ALA A 45 0.15 -11.26 20.20
N ALA A 46 -0.11 -12.12 21.19
CA ALA A 46 -0.85 -11.76 22.40
C ALA A 46 -0.20 -10.56 23.14
N THR A 47 1.14 -10.47 23.11
CA THR A 47 1.91 -9.36 23.70
C THR A 47 1.68 -8.00 23.01
N ARG A 48 1.11 -7.99 21.81
CA ARG A 48 0.76 -6.79 21.03
C ARG A 48 -0.73 -6.52 21.01
N ALA A 49 -1.55 -7.41 21.59
CA ALA A 49 -2.97 -7.17 21.74
C ALA A 49 -3.19 -5.92 22.60
N THR A 50 -4.12 -5.06 22.19
CA THR A 50 -4.38 -3.84 22.94
C THR A 50 -5.22 -4.21 24.15
N SER A 51 -4.56 -4.30 25.32
CA SER A 51 -5.17 -4.73 26.58
C SER A 51 -6.39 -3.89 26.98
N ALA A 52 -6.44 -2.63 26.55
CA ALA A 52 -7.55 -1.72 26.80
C ALA A 52 -8.81 -2.02 25.96
N GLN A 53 -8.67 -2.63 24.78
CA GLN A 53 -9.78 -2.86 23.85
C GLN A 53 -10.08 -4.36 23.65
N GLY A 54 -9.19 -5.24 24.09
CA GLY A 54 -9.27 -6.68 23.85
C GLY A 54 -9.36 -7.01 22.36
N ARG A 55 -8.59 -6.29 21.54
CA ARG A 55 -8.49 -6.49 20.10
C ARG A 55 -7.08 -6.89 19.72
N SER A 56 -6.95 -7.70 18.67
CA SER A 56 -5.65 -8.00 18.11
C SER A 56 -5.07 -6.73 17.49
N TYR A 57 -3.73 -6.67 17.39
CA TYR A 57 -3.09 -5.52 16.75
C TYR A 57 -3.51 -5.39 15.27
N VAL A 58 -3.72 -6.52 14.57
CA VAL A 58 -4.28 -6.53 13.21
C VAL A 58 -5.66 -5.88 13.19
N SER A 59 -6.57 -6.32 14.07
CA SER A 59 -7.93 -5.79 14.12
C SER A 59 -7.95 -4.29 14.43
N ALA A 60 -7.13 -3.82 15.38
CA ALA A 60 -7.00 -2.41 15.70
C ALA A 60 -6.46 -1.59 14.52
N THR A 61 -5.43 -2.09 13.84
CA THR A 61 -4.81 -1.44 12.67
C THR A 61 -5.78 -1.39 11.48
N CYS A 62 -6.44 -2.50 11.16
CA CYS A 62 -7.37 -2.61 10.05
C CYS A 62 -8.71 -1.89 10.31
N ASN A 63 -9.01 -1.52 11.56
CA ASN A 63 -10.18 -0.69 11.90
C ASN A 63 -9.84 0.78 12.17
N ALA A 64 -8.55 1.17 12.09
CA ALA A 64 -8.07 2.53 12.38
C ALA A 64 -8.54 3.06 13.77
N SER A 65 -8.53 2.18 14.78
CA SER A 65 -8.99 2.53 16.13
C SER A 65 -7.88 3.05 17.04
N ASP A 66 -6.61 2.72 16.77
CA ASP A 66 -5.47 3.07 17.62
C ASP A 66 -4.30 3.64 16.81
N TRP A 67 -3.80 4.80 17.25
CA TRP A 67 -2.67 5.47 16.61
C TRP A 67 -1.35 4.74 16.83
N SER A 68 -0.71 4.30 15.74
CA SER A 68 0.65 3.77 15.75
C SER A 68 1.45 4.21 14.52
N TYR A 69 2.78 4.10 14.59
CA TYR A 69 3.63 4.42 13.43
C TYR A 69 3.30 3.52 12.22
N ASP A 70 3.08 2.22 12.44
CA ASP A 70 2.67 1.29 11.38
C ASP A 70 1.28 1.65 10.82
N GLU A 71 0.38 2.15 11.68
CA GLU A 71 -0.92 2.64 11.26
C GLU A 71 -0.79 3.82 10.29
N SER A 72 0.22 4.70 10.44
CA SER A 72 0.42 5.81 9.50
C SER A 72 0.73 5.35 8.06
N GLN A 73 1.43 4.23 7.89
CA GLN A 73 1.71 3.64 6.58
C GLN A 73 0.47 2.94 6.02
N TYR A 74 -0.26 2.24 6.89
CA TYR A 74 -1.52 1.60 6.51
C TYR A 74 -2.62 2.61 6.18
N ALA A 75 -2.71 3.72 6.90
CA ALA A 75 -3.65 4.81 6.64
C ALA A 75 -3.45 5.39 5.24
N ARG A 76 -2.20 5.48 4.75
CA ARG A 76 -1.91 5.87 3.36
C ARG A 76 -2.47 4.86 2.37
N LEU A 77 -2.20 3.56 2.58
CA LEU A 77 -2.74 2.46 1.77
C LEU A 77 -4.26 2.52 1.69
N ARG A 78 -4.92 2.63 2.85
CA ARG A 78 -6.38 2.68 2.94
C ARG A 78 -6.98 3.95 2.33
N SER A 79 -6.32 5.09 2.53
CA SER A 79 -6.77 6.35 1.91
C SER A 79 -6.71 6.29 0.39
N TYR A 80 -5.72 5.58 -0.16
CA TYR A 80 -5.60 5.35 -1.60
C TYR A 80 -6.72 4.43 -2.11
N LEU A 81 -7.01 3.34 -1.41
CA LEU A 81 -8.04 2.36 -1.76
C LEU A 81 -9.48 2.80 -1.46
N SER A 82 -9.66 3.89 -0.70
CA SER A 82 -10.98 4.39 -0.34
C SER A 82 -11.84 4.58 -1.59
N PRO A 83 -13.05 4.00 -1.64
CA PRO A 83 -13.94 4.16 -2.79
C PRO A 83 -14.33 5.64 -2.89
N TYR A 84 -14.32 6.17 -4.11
CA TYR A 84 -14.78 7.54 -4.32
C TYR A 84 -16.31 7.58 -4.16
N GLN A 85 -16.80 8.20 -3.08
CA GLN A 85 -18.23 8.40 -2.86
C GLN A 85 -18.74 9.54 -3.75
N LEU A 86 -19.10 9.23 -5.00
CA LEU A 86 -19.68 10.20 -5.93
C LEU A 86 -21.04 10.75 -5.46
N LEU A 87 -21.74 10.04 -4.57
CA LEU A 87 -23.07 10.41 -4.08
C LEU A 87 -23.13 10.36 -2.55
N PRO A 88 -23.35 11.49 -1.86
CA PRO A 88 -23.56 11.49 -0.41
C PRO A 88 -24.86 10.75 -0.08
N GLY A 89 -24.78 9.73 0.77
CA GLY A 89 -25.95 9.02 1.29
C GLY A 89 -26.22 7.63 0.70
N SER A 90 -25.35 7.07 -0.13
CA SER A 90 -25.46 5.64 -0.45
C SER A 90 -25.10 4.81 0.79
N PRO A 91 -25.92 3.80 1.15
CA PRO A 91 -25.60 2.90 2.26
C PRO A 91 -24.25 2.24 2.00
N LYS A 92 -23.47 2.01 3.08
CA LYS A 92 -22.17 1.31 3.09
C LYS A 92 -22.32 -0.17 2.69
N ALA A 93 -22.90 -0.44 1.52
CA ALA A 93 -22.92 -1.76 0.95
C ALA A 93 -21.48 -2.08 0.54
N TYR A 94 -20.82 -2.79 1.45
CA TYR A 94 -19.54 -3.49 1.27
C TYR A 94 -19.71 -4.62 0.25
N ASP A 95 -20.37 -4.35 -0.87
CA ASP A 95 -20.37 -5.27 -2.00
C ASP A 95 -19.32 -4.75 -2.96
N ARG A 96 -18.24 -5.55 -3.08
CA ARG A 96 -16.97 -5.30 -3.77
C ARG A 96 -17.22 -5.28 -5.29
N SER A 97 -18.18 -4.47 -5.74
CA SER A 97 -18.59 -4.40 -7.14
C SER A 97 -17.43 -3.81 -7.94
N VAL A 98 -17.13 -4.49 -9.05
CA VAL A 98 -15.96 -4.38 -9.93
C VAL A 98 -15.77 -2.97 -10.56
N TYR A 99 -16.63 -1.99 -10.24
CA TYR A 99 -16.61 -0.64 -10.81
C TYR A 99 -16.34 0.49 -9.82
N ALA A 100 -15.96 0.17 -8.57
CA ALA A 100 -15.57 1.20 -7.62
C ALA A 100 -14.17 1.75 -7.98
N VAL A 101 -14.12 2.88 -8.68
CA VAL A 101 -12.87 3.62 -8.91
C VAL A 101 -12.39 4.16 -7.56
N SER A 102 -11.15 3.85 -7.21
CA SER A 102 -10.55 4.33 -5.97
C SER A 102 -10.17 5.82 -6.06
N VAL A 103 -10.19 6.53 -4.92
CA VAL A 103 -9.74 7.93 -4.87
C VAL A 103 -8.31 8.07 -5.40
N GLY A 104 -7.44 7.10 -5.09
CA GLY A 104 -6.07 7.06 -5.58
C GLY A 104 -5.94 7.05 -7.11
N GLU A 105 -6.72 6.21 -7.79
CA GLU A 105 -6.70 6.15 -9.25
C GLU A 105 -7.19 7.45 -9.90
N VAL A 106 -8.23 8.09 -9.34
CA VAL A 106 -8.74 9.37 -9.85
C VAL A 106 -7.70 10.47 -9.68
N VAL A 107 -7.12 10.61 -8.49
CA VAL A 107 -6.13 11.66 -8.20
C VAL A 107 -4.85 11.44 -9.01
N SER A 108 -4.39 10.19 -9.13
CA SER A 108 -3.24 9.84 -9.97
C SER A 108 -3.52 10.16 -11.45
N GLY A 109 -4.71 9.84 -11.94
CA GLY A 109 -5.13 10.18 -13.31
C GLY A 109 -5.15 11.67 -13.60
N ILE A 110 -5.64 12.49 -12.65
CA ILE A 110 -5.59 13.95 -12.76
C ILE A 110 -4.13 14.43 -12.79
N ALA A 111 -3.28 13.92 -11.90
CA ALA A 111 -1.86 14.30 -11.84
C ALA A 111 -1.12 13.94 -13.15
N ILE A 112 -1.33 12.73 -13.69
CA ILE A 112 -0.75 12.29 -14.97
C ILE A 112 -1.28 13.12 -16.14
N LEU A 113 -2.57 13.49 -16.12
CA LEU A 113 -3.15 14.35 -17.16
C LEU A 113 -2.52 15.75 -17.16
N LEU A 114 -2.40 16.37 -15.98
CA LEU A 114 -1.74 17.66 -15.81
C LEU A 114 -0.27 17.60 -16.25
N TRP A 115 0.44 16.54 -15.84
CA TRP A 115 1.80 16.28 -16.27
C TRP A 115 1.90 16.17 -17.80
N THR A 116 1.02 15.38 -18.41
CA THR A 116 0.95 15.21 -19.87
C THR A 116 0.70 16.54 -20.58
N PHE A 117 -0.22 17.37 -20.09
CA PHE A 117 -0.45 18.71 -20.64
C PHE A 117 0.77 19.62 -20.52
N SER A 118 1.49 19.57 -19.40
CA SER A 118 2.74 20.32 -19.23
C SER A 118 3.80 19.91 -20.26
N MET A 119 3.85 18.62 -20.61
CA MET A 119 4.75 18.08 -21.64
C MET A 119 4.29 18.38 -23.07
N LEU A 120 2.98 18.49 -23.33
CA LEU A 120 2.49 18.94 -24.65
C LEU A 120 2.99 20.33 -25.01
N ARG A 121 3.11 21.24 -24.03
CA ARG A 121 3.71 22.57 -24.24
C ARG A 121 5.14 22.43 -24.74
N GLU A 122 5.90 21.51 -24.16
CA GLU A 122 7.29 21.27 -24.51
C GLU A 122 7.42 20.65 -25.93
N PHE A 123 6.61 19.63 -26.25
CA PHE A 123 6.57 19.08 -27.61
C PHE A 123 6.16 20.12 -28.65
N ARG A 124 5.22 21.01 -28.32
CA ARG A 124 4.82 22.12 -29.21
C ARG A 124 5.99 23.08 -29.44
N SER A 125 6.74 23.43 -28.40
CA SER A 125 7.94 24.27 -28.52
C SER A 125 8.96 23.65 -29.47
N ILE A 126 9.29 22.37 -29.27
CA ILE A 126 10.22 21.61 -30.13
C ILE A 126 9.71 21.55 -31.58
N ALA A 127 8.42 21.26 -31.78
CA ALA A 127 7.81 21.18 -33.10
C ALA A 127 7.81 22.54 -33.81
N GLN A 128 7.61 23.64 -33.10
CA GLN A 128 7.66 25.00 -33.65
C GLN A 128 9.08 25.35 -34.11
N ILE A 129 10.10 25.06 -33.30
CA ILE A 129 11.52 25.25 -33.66
C ILE A 129 11.85 24.41 -34.89
N MET A 130 11.50 23.13 -34.89
CA MET A 130 11.75 22.24 -36.01
C MET A 130 11.06 22.70 -37.29
N THR A 131 9.79 23.09 -37.19
CA THR A 131 9.06 23.61 -38.34
C THR A 131 9.70 24.90 -38.85
N ALA A 132 10.02 25.86 -37.98
CA ALA A 132 10.70 27.09 -38.38
C ALA A 132 12.04 26.84 -39.10
N VAL A 133 12.85 25.90 -38.60
CA VAL A 133 14.13 25.52 -39.22
C VAL A 133 13.92 24.83 -40.56
N VAL A 134 12.98 23.88 -40.66
CA VAL A 134 12.73 23.14 -41.90
C VAL A 134 12.16 24.05 -42.99
N THR A 135 11.16 24.87 -42.64
CA THR A 135 10.42 25.72 -43.59
C THR A 135 11.17 26.99 -44.00
N SER A 136 12.20 27.38 -43.25
CA SER A 136 13.08 28.48 -43.66
C SER A 136 13.68 28.25 -45.06
N PRO A 137 13.94 29.31 -45.84
CA PRO A 137 14.63 29.18 -47.13
C PRO A 137 15.99 28.50 -46.98
N SER A 138 16.32 27.58 -47.89
CA SER A 138 17.65 26.97 -47.93
C SER A 138 18.63 27.91 -48.63
N LEU A 139 19.64 28.37 -47.90
CA LEU A 139 20.67 29.25 -48.44
C LEU A 139 21.84 28.47 -49.07
N PRO A 140 22.51 29.01 -50.11
CA PRO A 140 23.79 28.49 -50.61
C PRO A 140 24.86 28.43 -49.51
N SER A 141 25.85 27.55 -49.64
CA SER A 141 26.89 27.29 -48.61
C SER A 141 27.63 28.55 -48.12
N HIS A 142 27.73 29.60 -48.93
CA HIS A 142 28.47 30.82 -48.63
C HIS A 142 27.58 32.03 -48.29
N ALA A 143 26.26 31.89 -48.30
CA ALA A 143 25.37 33.03 -48.05
C ALA A 143 25.28 33.33 -46.53
N PRO A 144 25.33 34.62 -46.13
CA PRO A 144 25.21 35.01 -44.74
C PRO A 144 23.82 34.65 -44.20
N THR A 145 23.77 33.99 -43.04
CA THR A 145 22.53 33.53 -42.38
C THR A 145 21.84 34.64 -41.59
N LEU A 146 22.60 35.63 -41.14
CA LEU A 146 22.10 36.79 -40.42
C LEU A 146 22.22 38.02 -41.31
N GLN A 147 21.13 38.75 -41.45
CA GLN A 147 21.13 40.10 -42.01
C GLN A 147 20.94 41.09 -40.87
N PHE A 148 21.82 42.09 -40.87
CA PHE A 148 21.76 43.21 -39.97
C PHE A 148 20.84 44.27 -40.57
N LYS A 149 19.80 44.67 -39.83
CA LYS A 149 18.98 45.82 -40.20
C LYS A 149 19.16 46.84 -39.08
N LYS A 150 19.87 47.93 -39.37
CA LYS A 150 19.97 49.06 -38.45
C LYS A 150 18.76 49.96 -38.66
N GLU A 151 17.89 50.07 -37.67
CA GLU A 151 16.97 51.20 -37.59
C GLU A 151 17.69 52.38 -36.91
N VAL A 152 17.39 53.59 -37.38
CA VAL A 152 18.01 54.81 -36.85
C VAL A 152 17.42 55.02 -35.44
N ASP A 153 18.29 55.12 -34.44
CA ASP A 153 18.01 55.31 -33.00
C ASP A 153 17.52 54.10 -32.17
N GLU A 154 17.47 52.88 -32.71
CA GLU A 154 17.11 51.66 -31.93
C GLU A 154 18.26 50.65 -31.82
N ASP A 155 18.18 49.78 -30.80
CA ASP A 155 19.12 48.67 -30.59
C ASP A 155 19.21 47.77 -31.84
N PRO A 156 20.40 47.21 -32.13
CA PRO A 156 20.60 46.41 -33.34
C PRO A 156 19.72 45.15 -33.34
N VAL A 157 18.80 45.04 -34.31
CA VAL A 157 17.97 43.83 -34.51
C VAL A 157 18.54 42.96 -35.63
N TYR A 158 18.80 41.69 -35.32
CA TYR A 158 19.30 40.71 -36.29
C TYR A 158 18.15 39.89 -36.89
N PHE A 159 18.06 39.83 -38.21
CA PHE A 159 17.06 39.00 -38.92
C PHE A 159 17.71 37.75 -39.50
N VAL A 160 17.11 36.59 -39.21
CA VAL A 160 17.51 35.32 -39.82
C VAL A 160 16.86 35.19 -41.20
N THR A 161 17.66 35.16 -42.26
CA THR A 161 17.16 35.06 -43.64
C THR A 161 16.88 33.63 -44.09
N GLY A 162 17.64 32.67 -43.56
CA GLY A 162 17.51 31.26 -43.89
C GLY A 162 18.68 30.44 -43.35
N PHE A 163 18.64 29.13 -43.56
CA PHE A 163 19.66 28.20 -43.08
C PHE A 163 20.22 27.37 -44.23
N THR A 164 21.52 27.08 -44.22
CA THR A 164 22.09 26.09 -45.15
C THR A 164 21.61 24.68 -44.78
N ARG A 165 21.53 23.76 -45.74
CA ARG A 165 21.08 22.37 -45.49
C ARG A 165 21.89 21.68 -44.39
N ARG A 166 23.22 21.91 -44.36
CA ARG A 166 24.12 21.40 -43.31
C ARG A 166 23.75 21.93 -41.93
N ARG A 167 23.43 23.23 -41.81
CA ARG A 167 22.99 23.84 -40.55
C ARG A 167 21.63 23.31 -40.11
N LYS A 168 20.68 23.12 -41.03
CA LYS A 168 19.39 22.50 -40.72
C LYS A 168 19.56 21.09 -40.15
N ALA A 169 20.36 20.26 -40.83
CA ALA A 169 20.68 18.91 -40.37
C ALA A 169 21.36 18.93 -38.99
N PHE A 170 22.29 19.86 -38.77
CA PHE A 170 22.97 20.03 -37.48
C PHE A 170 22.00 20.43 -36.36
N VAL A 171 21.13 21.42 -36.57
CA VAL A 171 20.13 21.83 -35.58
C VAL A 171 19.15 20.70 -35.29
N ALA A 172 18.68 19.99 -36.32
CA ALA A 172 17.81 18.83 -36.13
C ALA A 172 18.51 17.73 -35.31
N ALA A 173 19.72 17.34 -35.71
CA ALA A 173 20.44 16.22 -35.11
C ALA A 173 20.97 16.49 -33.71
N LEU A 174 21.45 17.71 -33.42
CA LEU A 174 22.13 18.02 -32.16
C LEU A 174 21.31 18.85 -31.18
N VAL A 175 20.19 19.45 -31.61
CA VAL A 175 19.34 20.27 -30.73
C VAL A 175 17.97 19.65 -30.60
N ALA A 176 17.24 19.50 -31.71
CA ALA A 176 15.84 19.10 -31.63
C ALA A 176 15.63 17.63 -31.30
N LEU A 177 16.39 16.71 -31.93
CA LEU A 177 16.26 15.28 -31.66
C LEU A 177 16.65 14.91 -30.22
N PRO A 178 17.77 15.39 -29.66
CA PRO A 178 18.11 15.13 -28.25
C PRO A 178 17.06 15.72 -27.30
N ARG A 179 16.60 16.95 -27.54
CA ARG A 179 15.55 17.59 -26.73
C ARG A 179 14.23 16.81 -26.79
N LEU A 180 13.85 16.32 -27.97
CA LEU A 180 12.68 15.46 -28.15
C LEU A 180 12.85 14.13 -27.40
N GLY A 181 14.02 13.50 -27.50
CA GLY A 181 14.34 12.25 -26.81
C GLY A 181 14.23 12.39 -25.29
N VAL A 182 14.80 13.46 -24.74
CA VAL A 182 14.67 13.79 -23.31
C VAL A 182 13.21 14.04 -22.95
N ALA A 183 12.47 14.84 -23.72
CA ALA A 183 11.06 15.13 -23.43
C ALA A 183 10.20 13.85 -23.42
N VAL A 184 10.46 12.91 -24.34
CA VAL A 184 9.77 11.60 -24.34
C VAL A 184 10.16 10.79 -23.11
N LEU A 185 11.45 10.71 -22.78
CA LEU A 185 11.95 9.99 -21.61
C LEU A 185 11.35 10.54 -20.30
N LEU A 186 11.28 11.88 -20.18
CA LEU A 186 10.72 12.57 -19.02
C LEU A 186 9.20 12.37 -18.92
N LEU A 187 8.48 12.41 -20.06
CA LEU A 187 7.05 12.12 -20.08
C LEU A 187 6.77 10.71 -19.55
N VAL A 188 7.49 9.70 -20.05
CA VAL A 188 7.29 8.30 -19.65
C VAL A 188 7.70 8.07 -18.19
N SER A 189 8.91 8.49 -17.81
CA SER A 189 9.42 8.31 -16.44
C SER A 189 8.58 9.06 -15.41
N GLY A 190 8.19 10.31 -15.68
CA GLY A 190 7.32 11.09 -14.81
C GLY A 190 5.92 10.50 -14.67
N SER A 191 5.35 9.96 -15.75
CA SER A 191 4.02 9.30 -15.69
C SER A 191 4.06 8.01 -14.89
N LEU A 192 5.11 7.19 -15.04
CA LEU A 192 5.31 5.97 -14.25
C LEU A 192 5.54 6.29 -12.76
N TYR A 193 6.30 7.35 -12.46
CA TYR A 193 6.50 7.81 -11.08
C TYR A 193 5.17 8.23 -10.43
N LEU A 194 4.37 9.03 -11.13
CA LEU A 194 3.05 9.45 -10.64
C LEU A 194 2.06 8.28 -10.52
N ALA A 195 2.15 7.28 -11.41
CA ALA A 195 1.32 6.08 -11.32
C ALA A 195 1.66 5.20 -10.11
N ASN A 196 2.91 5.22 -9.63
CA ASN A 196 3.40 4.39 -8.53
C ASN A 196 3.47 5.13 -7.17
N THR A 197 2.90 6.33 -7.07
CA THR A 197 2.88 7.11 -5.82
C THR A 197 1.61 6.83 -5.01
N ILE A 198 1.76 6.36 -3.77
CA ILE A 198 0.62 6.02 -2.90
C ILE A 198 0.01 7.21 -2.16
N ALA A 199 0.84 8.17 -1.77
CA ALA A 199 0.41 9.28 -0.94
C ALA A 199 -0.29 10.34 -1.80
N LEU A 200 -1.58 10.52 -1.58
CA LEU A 200 -2.43 11.42 -2.37
C LEU A 200 -1.93 12.88 -2.34
N ASN A 201 -1.49 13.34 -1.17
CA ASN A 201 -0.94 14.69 -1.00
C ASN A 201 0.37 14.87 -1.77
N ASP A 202 1.14 13.79 -1.91
CA ASP A 202 2.43 13.82 -2.59
C ASP A 202 2.23 13.80 -4.11
N LEU A 203 1.14 13.25 -4.65
CA LEU A 203 0.89 13.19 -6.10
C LEU A 203 0.93 14.58 -6.78
N ILE A 204 0.21 15.55 -6.22
CA ILE A 204 0.16 16.91 -6.79
C ILE A 204 1.51 17.62 -6.61
N LEU A 205 2.12 17.49 -5.43
CA LEU A 205 3.44 18.07 -5.15
C LEU A 205 4.52 17.48 -6.07
N ASN A 206 4.48 16.16 -6.29
CA ASN A 206 5.37 15.43 -7.19
C ASN A 206 5.18 15.85 -8.64
N ALA A 207 3.93 16.05 -9.09
CA ALA A 207 3.66 16.54 -10.45
C ALA A 207 4.21 17.96 -10.65
N MET A 208 4.08 18.84 -9.65
CA MET A 208 4.69 20.18 -9.69
C MET A 208 6.22 20.13 -9.64
N ALA A 209 6.80 19.24 -8.84
CA ALA A 209 8.25 19.04 -8.78
C ALA A 209 8.82 18.54 -10.13
N LEU A 210 8.11 17.63 -10.81
CA LEU A 210 8.47 17.20 -12.16
C LEU A 210 8.43 18.36 -13.16
N ALA A 211 7.49 19.30 -13.01
CA ALA A 211 7.45 20.51 -13.85
C ALA A 211 8.70 21.38 -13.64
N PHE A 212 9.19 21.48 -12.40
CA PHE A 212 10.47 22.15 -12.13
C PHE A 212 11.64 21.43 -12.81
N VAL A 213 11.72 20.10 -12.73
CA VAL A 213 12.77 19.30 -13.41
C VAL A 213 12.75 19.54 -14.92
N LYS A 214 11.56 19.66 -15.52
CA LYS A 214 11.40 19.96 -16.94
C LYS A 214 11.97 21.34 -17.31
N ASP A 215 11.82 22.34 -16.45
CA ASP A 215 12.28 23.73 -16.70
C ASP A 215 13.77 23.94 -16.31
N VAL A 216 14.50 22.89 -15.87
CA VAL A 216 15.93 22.99 -15.50
C VAL A 216 16.80 23.42 -16.67
N ASP A 217 16.46 23.07 -17.92
CA ASP A 217 17.27 23.49 -19.07
C ASP A 217 17.22 25.00 -19.31
N GLU A 218 16.06 25.62 -19.11
CA GLU A 218 15.89 27.07 -19.17
C GLU A 218 16.68 27.76 -18.05
N LEU A 219 16.66 27.19 -16.85
CA LEU A 219 17.46 27.68 -15.71
C LEU A 219 18.97 27.53 -15.97
N MET A 220 19.40 26.41 -16.54
CA MET A 220 20.79 26.17 -16.92
C MET A 220 21.25 27.11 -18.03
N PHE A 221 20.41 27.35 -19.03
CA PHE A 221 20.72 28.28 -20.10
C PHE A 221 20.89 29.70 -19.55
N SER A 222 19.96 30.17 -18.72
CA SER A 222 20.03 31.52 -18.13
C SER A 222 21.21 31.72 -17.16
N SER A 223 21.70 30.65 -16.52
CA SER A 223 22.83 30.73 -15.58
C SER A 223 24.21 30.52 -16.22
N LEU A 224 24.32 29.70 -17.27
CA LEU A 224 25.60 29.34 -17.88
C LEU A 224 25.96 30.13 -19.13
N VAL A 225 24.99 30.80 -19.75
CA VAL A 225 25.24 31.60 -20.95
C VAL A 225 25.84 32.94 -20.55
N ALA A 226 26.97 33.30 -21.16
CA ALA A 226 27.59 34.61 -20.97
C ALA A 226 26.63 35.74 -21.37
N GLU A 227 26.68 36.86 -20.64
CA GLU A 227 25.80 38.01 -20.85
C GLU A 227 25.82 38.50 -22.32
N GLU A 228 26.97 38.47 -23.00
CA GLU A 228 27.05 38.90 -24.39
C GLU A 228 26.29 37.95 -25.33
N THR A 229 26.31 36.65 -25.05
CA THR A 229 25.56 35.65 -25.82
C THR A 229 24.07 35.76 -25.53
N ALA A 230 23.69 36.00 -24.27
CA ALA A 230 22.30 36.25 -23.89
C ALA A 230 21.76 37.51 -24.60
N TYR A 231 22.52 38.60 -24.55
CA TYR A 231 22.21 39.86 -25.24
C TYR A 231 22.08 39.66 -26.75
N PHE A 232 23.03 38.93 -27.35
CA PHE A 232 22.99 38.60 -28.77
C PHE A 232 21.73 37.78 -29.11
N VAL A 233 21.40 36.75 -28.33
CA VAL A 233 20.18 35.94 -28.55
C VAL A 233 18.91 36.78 -28.39
N SER A 234 18.84 37.70 -27.43
CA SER A 234 17.70 38.61 -27.27
C SER A 234 17.58 39.64 -28.39
N SER A 235 18.69 39.99 -29.04
CA SER A 235 18.71 40.91 -30.19
C SER A 235 18.32 40.25 -31.53
N VAL A 236 18.19 38.92 -31.56
CA VAL A 236 17.72 38.18 -32.75
C VAL A 236 16.21 38.27 -32.83
N ALA A 237 15.70 38.83 -33.93
CA ALA A 237 14.27 38.89 -34.19
C ALA A 237 13.65 37.48 -34.20
N PRO A 238 12.45 37.30 -33.62
CA PRO A 238 11.74 36.02 -33.66
C PRO A 238 11.65 35.48 -35.09
N LEU A 239 11.91 34.18 -35.27
CA LEU A 239 11.83 33.53 -36.57
C LEU A 239 10.41 33.70 -37.13
N ARG A 240 10.28 34.38 -38.27
CA ARG A 240 8.99 34.53 -38.94
C ARG A 240 8.54 33.17 -39.44
N TYR A 241 7.53 32.62 -38.77
CA TYR A 241 6.85 31.42 -39.22
C TYR A 241 6.08 31.75 -40.50
N ARG A 242 6.68 31.46 -41.67
CA ARG A 242 5.90 31.37 -42.91
C ARG A 242 5.07 30.11 -42.78
N GLY A 243 3.78 30.28 -42.48
CA GLY A 243 2.83 29.19 -42.40
C GLY A 243 2.93 28.35 -43.65
N THR A 244 3.61 27.21 -43.55
CA THR A 244 3.54 26.21 -44.59
C THR A 244 2.14 25.64 -44.54
N GLY A 245 1.57 25.30 -45.68
CA GLY A 245 0.27 24.61 -45.75
C GLY A 245 0.22 23.26 -44.99
N TYR A 246 1.29 22.89 -44.29
CA TYR A 246 1.27 21.89 -43.23
C TYR A 246 0.27 22.33 -42.15
N ARG A 247 -0.95 21.80 -42.28
CA ARG A 247 -1.92 21.77 -41.19
C ARG A 247 -1.26 20.99 -40.06
N THR A 248 -0.74 21.70 -39.06
CA THR A 248 -0.40 21.06 -37.79
C THR A 248 -1.62 20.25 -37.36
N PRO A 249 -1.44 19.05 -36.75
CA PRO A 249 -2.57 18.29 -36.25
C PRO A 249 -3.45 19.24 -35.43
N GLY A 250 -4.75 19.25 -35.76
CA GLY A 250 -5.70 20.14 -35.12
C GLY A 250 -5.62 19.98 -33.60
N GLU A 251 -5.98 21.04 -32.87
CA GLU A 251 -5.91 21.05 -31.40
C GLU A 251 -6.63 19.83 -30.79
N GLY A 252 -7.73 19.39 -31.42
CA GLY A 252 -8.44 18.17 -31.05
C GLY A 252 -7.61 16.89 -31.16
N VAL A 253 -6.79 16.71 -32.20
CA VAL A 253 -5.94 15.51 -32.35
C VAL A 253 -4.89 15.45 -31.23
N ARG A 254 -4.33 16.59 -30.84
CA ARG A 254 -3.35 16.66 -29.75
C ARG A 254 -4.00 16.35 -28.41
N LEU A 255 -5.19 16.89 -28.16
CA LEU A 255 -5.96 16.60 -26.96
C LEU A 255 -6.32 15.11 -26.89
N LEU A 256 -6.81 14.52 -27.98
CA LEU A 256 -7.13 13.10 -28.07
C LEU A 256 -5.88 12.22 -27.86
N ALA A 257 -4.73 12.60 -28.40
CA ALA A 257 -3.48 11.87 -28.17
C ALA A 257 -3.04 11.93 -26.71
N ALA A 258 -3.18 13.09 -26.05
CA ALA A 258 -2.84 13.26 -24.65
C ALA A 258 -3.79 12.49 -23.72
N LEU A 259 -5.09 12.52 -24.00
CA LEU A 259 -6.10 11.73 -23.29
C LEU A 259 -5.87 10.23 -23.52
N GLY A 260 -5.58 9.82 -24.75
CA GLY A 260 -5.26 8.43 -25.07
C GLY A 260 -3.99 7.93 -24.38
N TYR A 261 -2.94 8.76 -24.32
CA TYR A 261 -1.72 8.45 -23.57
C TYR A 261 -1.99 8.31 -22.07
N THR A 262 -2.70 9.29 -21.48
CA THR A 262 -3.07 9.26 -20.05
C THR A 262 -3.89 8.02 -19.73
N LEU A 263 -4.89 7.71 -20.55
CA LEU A 263 -5.70 6.50 -20.41
C LEU A 263 -4.84 5.23 -20.54
N GLY A 264 -3.90 5.19 -21.49
CA GLY A 264 -2.97 4.07 -21.64
C GLY A 264 -2.11 3.83 -20.40
N ILE A 265 -1.58 4.89 -19.78
CA ILE A 265 -0.82 4.78 -18.52
C ILE A 265 -1.72 4.31 -17.38
N LEU A 266 -2.92 4.87 -17.26
CA LEU A 266 -3.88 4.45 -16.23
C LEU A 266 -4.23 2.96 -16.35
N LEU A 267 -4.54 2.49 -17.56
CA LEU A 267 -4.94 1.11 -17.80
C LEU A 267 -3.81 0.09 -17.62
N THR A 268 -2.54 0.48 -17.81
CA THR A 268 -1.40 -0.45 -17.76
C THR A 268 -0.64 -0.37 -16.44
N SER A 269 -0.29 0.84 -15.99
CA SER A 269 0.61 1.07 -14.86
C SER A 269 -0.18 1.28 -13.57
N SER A 270 -1.20 2.15 -13.60
CA SER A 270 -1.99 2.42 -12.38
C SER A 270 -2.83 1.22 -11.96
N THR A 271 -3.36 0.43 -12.89
CA THR A 271 -4.06 -0.84 -12.57
C THR A 271 -3.10 -1.87 -11.94
N ALA A 272 -1.90 -2.01 -12.47
CA ALA A 272 -0.88 -2.92 -11.91
C ALA A 272 -0.48 -2.48 -10.49
N PHE A 273 -0.29 -1.19 -10.27
CA PHE A 273 -0.03 -0.63 -8.96
C PHE A 273 -1.21 -0.80 -8.00
N PHE A 274 -2.44 -0.50 -8.43
CA PHE A 274 -3.66 -0.70 -7.67
C PHE A 274 -3.85 -2.15 -7.22
N ASN A 275 -3.59 -3.11 -8.12
CA ASN A 275 -3.63 -4.53 -7.79
C ASN A 275 -2.59 -4.91 -6.73
N ALA A 276 -1.38 -4.32 -6.79
CA ALA A 276 -0.34 -4.55 -5.80
C ALA A 276 -0.70 -3.95 -4.43
N VAL A 277 -1.30 -2.75 -4.41
CA VAL A 277 -1.82 -2.09 -3.20
C VAL A 277 -2.97 -2.90 -2.59
N THR A 278 -3.89 -3.38 -3.40
CA THR A 278 -5.00 -4.25 -2.96
C THR A 278 -4.48 -5.57 -2.40
N ALA A 279 -3.47 -6.17 -3.04
CA ALA A 279 -2.82 -7.38 -2.54
C ALA A 279 -2.13 -7.11 -1.19
N ALA A 280 -1.48 -5.95 -1.02
CA ALA A 280 -0.88 -5.56 0.25
C ALA A 280 -1.94 -5.41 1.36
N GLU A 281 -3.08 -4.81 1.05
CA GLU A 281 -4.22 -4.70 1.99
C GLU A 281 -4.74 -6.10 2.36
N GLU A 282 -4.96 -6.97 1.38
CA GLU A 282 -5.45 -8.33 1.62
C GLU A 282 -4.47 -9.16 2.45
N ARG A 283 -3.15 -9.02 2.22
CA ARG A 283 -2.12 -9.70 3.04
C ARG A 283 -2.13 -9.20 4.49
N LEU A 284 -2.37 -7.92 4.73
CA LEU A 284 -2.41 -7.33 6.06
C LEU A 284 -3.73 -7.57 6.80
N CYS A 285 -4.86 -7.45 6.09
CA CYS A 285 -6.20 -7.35 6.69
C CYS A 285 -7.21 -8.37 6.17
N GLY A 286 -6.87 -9.25 5.22
CA GLY A 286 -7.78 -10.29 4.73
C GLY A 286 -8.07 -11.37 5.79
N GLY A 287 -9.16 -12.13 5.69
CA GLY A 287 -9.44 -13.24 6.61
C GLY A 287 -9.78 -12.83 8.06
N GLU A 288 -9.64 -13.77 9.01
CA GLU A 288 -9.99 -13.54 10.41
C GLU A 288 -8.98 -12.60 11.09
N GLN A 289 -9.50 -11.60 11.80
CA GLN A 289 -8.69 -10.59 12.48
C GLN A 289 -8.82 -10.71 14.01
N ALA A 290 -9.91 -11.29 14.51
CA ALA A 290 -10.26 -11.34 15.93
C ALA A 290 -9.61 -12.54 16.65
N PHE A 291 -8.31 -12.75 16.45
CA PHE A 291 -7.56 -13.73 17.22
C PHE A 291 -6.16 -13.24 17.57
N VAL A 292 -5.60 -13.85 18.61
CA VAL A 292 -4.21 -13.69 19.04
C VAL A 292 -3.57 -15.06 19.20
N HIS A 293 -2.25 -15.12 19.19
CA HIS A 293 -1.49 -16.30 19.54
C HIS A 293 -0.30 -15.99 20.42
N GLN A 294 0.10 -16.99 21.18
CA GLN A 294 1.32 -16.97 21.98
C GLN A 294 2.01 -18.33 21.84
N HIS A 295 3.33 -18.33 21.69
CA HIS A 295 4.08 -19.58 21.73
C HIS A 295 4.19 -20.07 23.18
N HIS A 296 3.82 -21.33 23.41
CA HIS A 296 4.00 -21.95 24.71
C HIS A 296 5.50 -22.05 25.05
N PRO A 297 5.92 -21.72 26.29
CA PRO A 297 7.34 -21.62 26.65
C PRO A 297 8.12 -22.93 26.46
N ASP A 298 7.53 -24.08 26.81
CA ASP A 298 8.28 -25.35 26.84
C ASP A 298 8.40 -26.06 25.47
N HIS A 299 7.39 -25.91 24.61
CA HIS A 299 7.32 -26.69 23.37
C HIS A 299 7.24 -25.82 22.10
N GLY A 300 7.15 -24.49 22.25
CA GLY A 300 7.16 -23.55 21.12
C GLY A 300 5.96 -23.64 20.19
N LEU A 301 4.94 -24.43 20.50
CA LEU A 301 3.71 -24.50 19.71
C LEU A 301 2.89 -23.22 19.95
N PRO A 302 2.29 -22.64 18.89
CA PRO A 302 1.40 -21.51 19.02
C PRO A 302 0.08 -21.96 19.67
N VAL A 303 -0.32 -21.25 20.73
CA VAL A 303 -1.64 -21.33 21.36
C VAL A 303 -2.45 -20.15 20.85
N PHE A 304 -3.61 -20.43 20.25
CA PHE A 304 -4.49 -19.41 19.68
C PHE A 304 -5.62 -19.07 20.65
N GLY A 305 -5.93 -17.79 20.75
CA GLY A 305 -7.06 -17.25 21.50
C GLY A 305 -7.93 -16.38 20.61
N TYR A 306 -9.23 -16.67 20.56
CA TYR A 306 -10.19 -15.79 19.88
C TYR A 306 -10.58 -14.64 20.80
N LEU A 307 -10.59 -13.45 20.23
CA LEU A 307 -11.04 -12.23 20.89
C LEU A 307 -12.49 -12.02 20.48
N ASP A 308 -13.38 -12.82 21.06
CA ASP A 308 -14.81 -12.52 20.98
C ASP A 308 -15.07 -11.19 21.70
N GLU A 309 -15.97 -10.36 21.18
CA GLU A 309 -16.37 -9.09 21.83
C GLU A 309 -17.07 -9.30 23.20
N GLU A 310 -17.17 -10.53 23.69
CA GLU A 310 -17.78 -10.82 24.98
C GLU A 310 -16.78 -10.51 26.13
N PRO A 311 -17.15 -9.63 27.08
CA PRO A 311 -16.27 -9.20 28.19
C PRO A 311 -15.66 -10.34 29.03
N SER A 312 -16.24 -11.54 28.96
CA SER A 312 -15.79 -12.77 29.62
C SER A 312 -14.36 -13.14 29.25
N TYR A 313 -14.00 -13.03 27.98
CA TYR A 313 -12.69 -13.46 27.51
C TYR A 313 -11.58 -12.49 27.93
N GLN A 314 -11.86 -11.19 27.99
CA GLN A 314 -10.89 -10.21 28.49
C GLN A 314 -10.55 -10.47 29.96
N CYS A 315 -11.55 -10.82 30.78
CA CYS A 315 -11.27 -11.18 32.17
C CYS A 315 -10.51 -12.51 32.28
N TYR A 316 -10.87 -13.50 31.46
CA TYR A 316 -10.23 -14.81 31.42
C TYR A 316 -8.71 -14.70 31.19
N TYR A 317 -8.30 -13.99 30.13
CA TYR A 317 -6.87 -13.85 29.79
C TYR A 317 -6.10 -13.04 30.83
N LYS A 318 -6.71 -11.99 31.39
CA LYS A 318 -6.07 -11.18 32.44
C LYS A 318 -5.86 -11.99 33.73
N ALA A 319 -6.88 -12.75 34.16
CA ALA A 319 -6.77 -13.61 35.32
C ALA A 319 -5.73 -14.73 35.08
N TYR A 320 -5.69 -15.29 33.88
CA TYR A 320 -4.69 -16.29 33.50
C TYR A 320 -3.26 -15.74 33.51
N GLU A 321 -3.01 -14.58 32.89
CA GLU A 321 -1.68 -13.95 32.88
C GLU A 321 -1.17 -13.64 34.29
N GLU A 322 -2.02 -13.11 35.18
CA GLU A 322 -1.64 -12.80 36.56
C GLU A 322 -1.37 -14.09 37.37
N LEU A 323 -2.13 -15.16 37.16
CA LEU A 323 -1.90 -16.45 37.82
C LEU A 323 -0.62 -17.15 37.37
N VAL A 324 -0.29 -17.05 36.08
CA VAL A 324 0.97 -17.54 35.53
C VAL A 324 2.15 -16.71 36.05
N ALA A 325 2.01 -15.38 36.10
CA ALA A 325 3.04 -14.48 36.63
C ALA A 325 3.32 -14.72 38.13
N GLU A 326 2.28 -15.01 38.92
CA GLU A 326 2.39 -15.34 40.35
C GLU A 326 2.90 -16.77 40.61
N ARG A 327 3.16 -17.57 39.56
CA ARG A 327 3.51 -19.01 39.65
C ARG A 327 2.52 -19.85 40.46
N ARG A 328 1.27 -19.39 40.62
CA ARG A 328 0.23 -20.14 41.33
C ARG A 328 -0.31 -21.30 40.49
N VAL A 329 -0.04 -21.27 39.19
CA VAL A 329 -0.35 -22.35 38.26
C VAL A 329 0.97 -22.89 37.69
N HIS A 330 1.26 -24.16 37.95
CA HIS A 330 2.33 -24.88 37.27
C HIS A 330 1.76 -25.53 36.00
N VAL A 331 2.16 -25.00 34.84
CA VAL A 331 1.91 -25.67 33.56
C VAL A 331 2.99 -26.74 33.40
N GLY A 332 2.64 -28.00 33.66
CA GLY A 332 3.52 -29.14 33.39
C GLY A 332 3.50 -29.50 31.89
N PRO A 333 4.53 -30.19 31.37
CA PRO A 333 4.52 -30.64 29.98
C PRO A 333 3.31 -31.55 29.72
N ALA A 334 2.46 -31.15 28.78
CA ALA A 334 1.38 -32.00 28.29
C ALA A 334 1.97 -33.27 27.65
N PRO A 335 1.42 -34.47 27.90
CA PRO A 335 1.81 -35.68 27.18
C PRO A 335 1.58 -35.50 25.66
N GLN A 336 2.45 -36.07 24.84
CA GLN A 336 2.54 -35.84 23.38
C GLN A 336 1.28 -36.16 22.55
N ASP A 337 0.23 -36.72 23.15
CA ASP A 337 -0.97 -37.21 22.45
C ASP A 337 -2.23 -36.37 22.65
N TRP A 338 -2.14 -35.16 23.22
CA TRP A 338 -3.31 -34.32 23.49
C TRP A 338 -3.33 -33.10 22.57
N SER A 339 -4.02 -33.23 21.44
CA SER A 339 -4.40 -32.09 20.60
C SER A 339 -5.64 -31.40 21.18
N TYR A 340 -5.53 -30.11 21.48
CA TYR A 340 -6.59 -29.19 21.94
C TYR A 340 -7.27 -29.57 23.26
N LEU A 341 -6.61 -29.25 24.38
CA LEU A 341 -7.28 -29.17 25.68
C LEU A 341 -7.25 -27.73 26.20
N ASP A 342 -8.44 -27.21 26.52
CA ASP A 342 -8.64 -25.91 27.15
C ASP A 342 -8.35 -26.02 28.66
N PHE A 343 -7.05 -26.14 29.00
CA PHE A 343 -6.58 -26.28 30.38
C PHE A 343 -6.92 -25.07 31.26
N ALA A 344 -7.08 -23.90 30.66
CA ALA A 344 -7.26 -22.66 31.41
C ALA A 344 -8.67 -22.54 32.05
N GLY A 345 -9.70 -23.20 31.49
CA GLY A 345 -11.05 -23.25 32.07
C GLY A 345 -11.13 -24.02 33.39
N LEU A 346 -10.30 -25.06 33.56
CA LEU A 346 -10.21 -25.86 34.78
C LEU A 346 -9.52 -25.12 35.94
N THR A 347 -8.48 -24.33 35.65
CA THR A 347 -7.77 -23.53 36.67
C THR A 347 -8.59 -22.35 37.19
N LEU A 348 -9.44 -21.75 36.34
CA LEU A 348 -10.28 -20.61 36.73
C LEU A 348 -11.46 -21.01 37.62
N GLY A 349 -11.96 -22.25 37.50
CA GLY A 349 -12.98 -22.79 38.40
C GLY A 349 -12.54 -22.94 39.87
N ALA A 350 -11.23 -22.83 40.15
CA ALA A 350 -10.66 -22.90 41.49
C ALA A 350 -10.51 -21.53 42.18
N LEU A 351 -10.70 -20.42 41.46
CA LEU A 351 -10.65 -19.09 42.04
C LEU A 351 -11.92 -18.78 42.84
N SER A 352 -11.76 -18.15 44.00
CA SER A 352 -12.89 -17.66 44.77
C SER A 352 -13.59 -16.49 44.06
N ASP A 353 -14.89 -16.30 44.33
CA ASP A 353 -15.65 -15.18 43.75
C ASP A 353 -14.99 -13.82 44.01
N ALA A 354 -14.35 -13.66 45.18
CA ALA A 354 -13.63 -12.44 45.54
C ALA A 354 -12.35 -12.21 44.71
N GLU A 355 -11.65 -13.29 44.33
CA GLU A 355 -10.48 -13.22 43.45
C GLU A 355 -10.90 -12.93 42.02
N LEU A 356 -11.93 -13.61 41.52
CA LEU A 356 -12.53 -13.33 40.21
C LEU A 356 -13.07 -11.89 40.11
N GLN A 357 -13.73 -11.38 41.15
CA GLN A 357 -14.21 -9.99 41.24
C GLN A 357 -13.07 -8.98 41.30
N LYS A 358 -11.93 -9.34 41.92
CA LYS A 358 -10.70 -8.52 41.88
C LYS A 358 -10.17 -8.34 40.44
N TYR A 359 -10.32 -9.35 39.58
CA TYR A 359 -9.83 -9.31 38.20
C TYR A 359 -10.86 -8.76 37.20
N CYS A 360 -12.15 -9.11 37.34
CA CYS A 360 -13.22 -8.77 36.41
C CYS A 360 -14.06 -7.53 36.79
N GLY A 361 -13.98 -7.03 38.03
CA GLY A 361 -14.90 -6.00 38.54
C GLY A 361 -16.32 -6.51 38.82
N ASP A 362 -17.28 -5.58 39.02
CA ASP A 362 -18.69 -5.86 39.41
C ASP A 362 -19.58 -6.35 38.26
N HIS A 363 -19.08 -7.23 37.40
CA HIS A 363 -19.88 -7.85 36.34
C HIS A 363 -20.61 -9.10 36.86
N GLU A 364 -21.63 -8.92 37.72
CA GLU A 364 -22.42 -10.03 38.30
C GLU A 364 -23.04 -10.98 37.25
N ASP A 365 -23.50 -10.45 36.12
CA ASP A 365 -24.06 -11.24 35.01
C ASP A 365 -23.02 -12.18 34.37
N LEU A 366 -21.74 -11.80 34.40
CA LEU A 366 -20.64 -12.60 33.87
C LEU A 366 -20.38 -13.83 34.74
N PHE A 367 -20.39 -13.63 36.07
CA PHE A 367 -20.25 -14.71 37.04
C PHE A 367 -21.41 -15.69 36.97
N ALA A 368 -22.63 -15.18 36.76
CA ALA A 368 -23.81 -16.02 36.56
C ALA A 368 -23.73 -16.85 35.27
N LYS A 369 -23.27 -16.26 34.15
CA LYS A 369 -23.06 -16.96 32.86
C LYS A 369 -21.96 -18.03 32.94
N LEU A 370 -20.80 -17.70 33.51
CA LEU A 370 -19.70 -18.64 33.74
C LEU A 370 -20.16 -19.81 34.64
N ARG A 371 -20.86 -19.50 35.74
CA ARG A 371 -21.48 -20.54 36.58
C ARG A 371 -22.52 -21.35 35.85
N ALA A 372 -23.36 -20.76 34.99
CA ALA A 372 -24.38 -21.51 34.26
C ALA A 372 -23.75 -22.48 33.24
N GLN A 373 -22.66 -22.07 32.58
CA GLN A 373 -21.86 -22.95 31.73
C GLN A 373 -21.17 -24.07 32.52
N CYS A 374 -20.66 -23.80 33.73
CA CYS A 374 -20.03 -24.82 34.58
C CYS A 374 -21.04 -25.72 35.33
N ARG A 375 -22.21 -25.21 35.72
CA ARG A 375 -23.24 -25.94 36.51
C ARG A 375 -24.00 -26.99 35.70
N GLY A 376 -23.90 -26.99 34.37
CA GLY A 376 -24.39 -28.08 33.53
C GLY A 376 -23.65 -29.41 33.74
N VAL A 377 -22.57 -29.42 34.53
CA VAL A 377 -21.64 -30.54 34.67
C VAL A 377 -21.68 -31.12 36.08
N GLY A 378 -22.75 -31.86 36.42
CA GLY A 378 -22.81 -32.68 37.63
C GLY A 378 -21.67 -33.71 37.74
N ALA A 379 -20.98 -33.98 36.62
CA ALA A 379 -19.82 -34.87 36.57
C ALA A 379 -18.54 -34.28 37.23
N LEU A 380 -18.38 -32.95 37.29
CA LEU A 380 -17.19 -32.32 37.86
C LEU A 380 -17.18 -32.40 39.39
N GLN A 381 -18.33 -32.27 40.04
CA GLN A 381 -18.43 -32.38 41.50
C GLN A 381 -18.18 -33.82 41.99
N ALA A 382 -18.63 -34.83 41.23
CA ALA A 382 -18.34 -36.24 41.50
C ALA A 382 -16.85 -36.59 41.26
N LEU A 383 -16.22 -36.02 40.22
CA LEU A 383 -14.78 -36.18 39.96
C LEU A 383 -13.92 -35.51 41.05
N TRP A 384 -14.35 -34.35 41.57
CA TRP A 384 -13.65 -33.66 42.65
C TRP A 384 -13.72 -34.44 43.97
N GLU A 385 -14.89 -34.96 44.33
CA GLU A 385 -15.07 -35.84 45.51
C GLU A 385 -14.36 -37.20 45.37
N ALA A 386 -14.05 -37.64 44.14
CA ALA A 386 -13.26 -38.84 43.86
C ALA A 386 -11.74 -38.58 43.92
N ALA A 387 -11.29 -37.41 43.45
CA ALA A 387 -9.88 -36.99 43.50
C ALA A 387 -9.40 -36.80 44.95
N ASP A 388 -10.25 -36.26 45.82
CA ASP A 388 -9.95 -36.09 47.25
C ASP A 388 -9.75 -37.42 47.99
N ARG A 389 -10.32 -38.52 47.47
CA ARG A 389 -10.18 -39.88 48.02
C ARG A 389 -8.97 -40.64 47.46
N CYS A 390 -8.32 -40.13 46.42
CA CYS A 390 -7.22 -40.82 45.75
C CYS A 390 -6.14 -39.81 45.29
N PRO A 391 -5.15 -39.47 46.14
CA PRO A 391 -4.19 -38.38 45.89
C PRO A 391 -3.26 -38.55 44.67
N ARG A 392 -3.33 -39.68 43.96
CA ARG A 392 -2.53 -39.99 42.77
C ARG A 392 -3.34 -40.04 41.46
N LEU A 393 -4.65 -39.76 41.51
CA LEU A 393 -5.54 -39.68 40.35
C LEU A 393 -5.89 -38.22 40.07
N ALA A 394 -4.98 -37.48 39.43
CA ALA A 394 -5.36 -36.26 38.74
C ALA A 394 -6.02 -36.66 37.39
N ALA A 395 -7.32 -36.93 37.41
CA ALA A 395 -8.10 -37.24 36.21
C ALA A 395 -8.77 -35.95 35.70
N ALA A 396 -8.37 -35.52 34.50
CA ALA A 396 -9.02 -34.45 33.76
C ALA A 396 -10.37 -34.95 33.19
N GLY A 397 -11.46 -34.30 33.59
CA GLY A 397 -12.77 -34.45 32.94
C GLY A 397 -13.03 -33.27 32.00
N TYR A 398 -13.52 -33.55 30.79
CA TYR A 398 -13.87 -32.53 29.79
C TYR A 398 -15.39 -32.44 29.60
N CYS A 399 -15.88 -31.21 29.42
CA CYS A 399 -17.21 -30.93 28.90
C CYS A 399 -17.03 -30.00 27.70
N ASN A 400 -17.40 -30.47 26.50
CA ASN A 400 -17.46 -29.60 25.31
C ASN A 400 -18.94 -29.39 24.95
N ALA A 401 -19.45 -28.19 25.16
CA ALA A 401 -20.77 -27.78 24.68
C ALA A 401 -20.56 -27.12 23.30
N SER A 402 -20.73 -27.91 22.24
CA SER A 402 -20.70 -27.43 20.87
C SER A 402 -21.87 -26.45 20.61
N ILE A 403 -21.54 -25.23 20.20
CA ILE A 403 -22.51 -24.28 19.64
C ILE A 403 -22.78 -24.69 18.18
N PRO A 404 -24.03 -24.88 17.74
CA PRO A 404 -24.33 -25.04 16.33
C PRO A 404 -24.46 -23.67 15.68
N LYS A 405 -23.51 -23.31 14.80
CA LYS A 405 -23.74 -22.52 13.57
C LYS A 405 -22.43 -22.37 12.78
N ALA A 406 -22.24 -23.25 11.81
CA ALA A 406 -21.42 -22.95 10.65
C ALA A 406 -22.35 -22.87 9.43
N SER A 407 -22.45 -21.69 8.82
CA SER A 407 -22.84 -21.52 7.42
C SER A 407 -21.65 -21.93 6.53
N PRO A 408 -21.82 -22.76 5.49
CA PRO A 408 -20.70 -23.30 4.74
C PRO A 408 -20.35 -22.39 3.55
N HIS A 409 -19.13 -21.85 3.50
CA HIS A 409 -18.57 -21.30 2.25
C HIS A 409 -17.09 -21.59 1.97
N TRP A 410 -16.39 -22.39 2.78
CA TRP A 410 -14.95 -22.64 2.57
C TRP A 410 -14.53 -24.11 2.42
N ALA A 411 -15.47 -25.04 2.24
CA ALA A 411 -15.16 -26.43 1.87
C ALA A 411 -15.06 -26.61 0.35
N ARG A 412 -13.97 -26.15 -0.26
CA ARG A 412 -13.42 -26.69 -1.51
C ARG A 412 -11.91 -26.81 -1.33
N ASP A 413 -11.48 -27.97 -0.85
CA ASP A 413 -10.43 -28.78 -1.47
C ASP A 413 -10.04 -29.95 -0.54
N GLY A 414 -10.61 -31.13 -0.81
CA GLY A 414 -9.85 -32.39 -0.79
C GLY A 414 -9.42 -33.04 0.53
N VAL A 415 -10.25 -33.11 1.58
CA VAL A 415 -10.00 -34.02 2.73
C VAL A 415 -11.22 -34.93 2.96
N PRO A 416 -11.07 -36.26 3.11
CA PRO A 416 -12.21 -37.16 3.25
C PRO A 416 -12.89 -37.01 4.62
N GLU A 417 -14.21 -37.05 4.59
CA GLU A 417 -15.09 -37.10 5.76
C GLU A 417 -14.74 -38.29 6.67
N GLY A 418 -14.47 -38.00 7.94
CA GLY A 418 -14.34 -38.99 9.01
C GLY A 418 -15.08 -38.52 10.24
N TRP A 419 -16.31 -39.00 10.42
CA TRP A 419 -17.02 -38.91 11.69
C TRP A 419 -16.36 -39.85 12.70
N GLY A 420 -16.08 -39.36 13.90
CA GLY A 420 -15.61 -40.18 15.01
C GLY A 420 -15.82 -39.48 16.35
N ILE A 421 -16.83 -39.90 17.10
CA ILE A 421 -16.87 -39.72 18.56
C ILE A 421 -16.10 -40.90 19.13
N ILE A 422 -14.95 -40.65 19.75
CA ILE A 422 -14.23 -41.65 20.54
C ILE A 422 -14.59 -41.41 22.01
N LEU A 423 -15.42 -42.28 22.58
CA LEU A 423 -15.53 -42.45 24.03
C LEU A 423 -14.48 -43.47 24.46
N THR A 424 -13.34 -43.00 24.96
CA THR A 424 -12.36 -43.86 25.63
C THR A 424 -12.66 -43.89 27.12
N GLY A 425 -13.32 -44.96 27.57
CA GLY A 425 -13.34 -45.35 28.98
C GLY A 425 -11.99 -45.95 29.37
N VAL A 426 -11.35 -45.41 30.41
CA VAL A 426 -10.15 -46.00 31.01
C VAL A 426 -10.58 -46.73 32.28
N CYS A 427 -10.68 -48.06 32.23
CA CYS A 427 -10.89 -48.87 33.44
C CYS A 427 -9.51 -49.18 34.04
N GLY A 428 -9.21 -48.60 35.20
CA GLY A 428 -8.02 -48.94 35.99
C GLY A 428 -8.26 -50.22 36.80
N GLN A 429 -7.46 -51.26 36.55
CA GLN A 429 -7.58 -52.58 37.22
C GLN A 429 -7.37 -52.58 38.75
N SER A 430 -7.21 -51.43 39.41
CA SER A 430 -6.80 -51.35 40.81
C SER A 430 -7.89 -50.93 41.80
N CYS A 431 -9.12 -50.60 41.37
CA CYS A 431 -10.15 -50.08 42.28
C CYS A 431 -11.57 -50.65 42.14
N GLY A 432 -11.80 -51.68 41.32
CA GLY A 432 -13.00 -52.53 41.45
C GLY A 432 -14.37 -51.87 41.24
N TYR A 433 -14.46 -50.68 40.66
CA TYR A 433 -15.72 -50.08 40.19
C TYR A 433 -15.51 -49.52 38.77
N CYS A 434 -16.34 -49.94 37.83
CA CYS A 434 -16.37 -49.44 36.46
C CYS A 434 -17.78 -48.82 36.26
N ALA A 435 -17.85 -47.54 35.90
CA ALA A 435 -19.08 -46.83 35.53
C ALA A 435 -18.79 -45.97 34.29
#